data_AF-A0AAE2I1M0-F1
#
_entry.id   AF-A0AAE2I1M0-F1
#
_cell.length_a   1.000
_cell.length_b   1.000
_cell.length_c   1.000
_cell.angle_alpha   90.00
_cell.angle_beta   90.00
_cell.angle_gamma   90.00
#
_symmetry.space_group_name_H-M   'P 1'
#
loop_
_entity.id
_entity.type
_entity.pdbx_description
1 polymer ?
#
loop_
_entity_poly.entity_id
_entity_poly.type
_entity_poly.pdbx_seq_one_letter_code
_entity_poly.pdbx_strand_id
1 'polypeptide(L)'
;MRSVVSGLFTVVAMICMIVAVPSMWLSQRVVSSDGFTSSAAEAAHSSEVQDYFAQKVAASVEENTGSKVASDLVLPAAKNYARSDGFVEDFSEVARQQHSWLFTAPAPDADLHMMELDISPMINRVIASAPIPVPVSIGHPVIVTIDQSQITAGSLEDSGKIIDVVSWVTVIGAVIAAVIALLVANRRSTVLAWLGVGAVLAGVAGWGLAAFTKHIVSERLADTEQAARSTIEVVVGVIADHLTTVSLFVGVAGAVVAVVGVIARVAAGRRYA
;
A
#
# COMPACT_ATOMS: atom_id res chain seq x y z
N MET A 1 3.13 43.18 9.74
CA MET A 1 3.17 41.91 10.51
C MET A 1 2.15 40.88 10.04
N ARG A 2 0.84 41.18 9.99
CA ARG A 2 -0.22 40.23 9.59
C ARG A 2 0.02 39.51 8.25
N SER A 3 0.47 40.22 7.22
CA SER A 3 0.79 39.59 5.92
C SER A 3 1.96 38.60 5.97
N VAL A 4 2.98 38.88 6.78
CA VAL A 4 4.16 38.00 6.93
C VAL A 4 3.75 36.73 7.67
N VAL A 5 2.99 36.88 8.76
CA VAL A 5 2.46 35.75 9.54
C VAL A 5 1.56 34.86 8.69
N SER A 6 0.61 35.45 7.96
CA SER A 6 -0.27 34.72 7.04
C SER A 6 0.53 33.99 5.94
N GLY A 7 1.54 34.64 5.36
CA GLY A 7 2.44 34.02 4.39
C GLY A 7 3.19 32.81 4.97
N LEU A 8 3.76 32.96 6.17
CA LEU A 8 4.47 31.88 6.86
C LEU A 8 3.55 30.66 7.09
N PHE A 9 2.36 30.86 7.65
CA PHE A 9 1.42 29.77 7.89
C PHE A 9 0.91 29.15 6.58
N THR A 10 0.82 29.92 5.49
CA THR A 10 0.50 29.36 4.17
C THR A 10 1.59 28.40 3.71
N VAL A 11 2.87 28.79 3.83
CA VAL A 11 4.01 27.93 3.46
C VAL A 11 4.05 26.67 4.34
N VAL A 12 3.86 26.80 5.65
CA VAL A 12 3.80 25.66 6.57
C VAL A 12 2.67 24.71 6.16
N ALA A 13 1.47 25.23 5.87
CA ALA A 13 0.36 24.41 5.41
C ALA A 13 0.70 23.67 4.11
N MET A 14 1.37 24.32 3.15
CA MET A 14 1.80 23.69 1.90
C MET A 14 2.79 22.54 2.15
N ILE A 15 3.80 22.76 2.98
CA ILE A 15 4.78 21.72 3.33
C ILE A 15 4.07 20.54 4.01
N CYS A 16 3.20 20.81 4.97
CA CYS A 16 2.41 19.78 5.64
C CYS A 16 1.53 19.01 4.64
N MET A 17 0.88 19.67 3.68
CA MET A 17 0.09 18.99 2.64
C MET A 17 0.95 18.07 1.77
N ILE A 18 2.13 18.53 1.36
CA ILE A 18 3.06 17.75 0.52
C ILE A 18 3.48 16.45 1.21
N VAL A 19 3.69 16.47 2.52
CA VAL A 19 4.06 15.28 3.31
C VAL A 19 2.84 14.45 3.70
N ALA A 20 1.71 15.09 3.98
CA ALA A 20 0.49 14.43 4.46
C ALA A 20 -0.04 13.39 3.47
N VAL A 21 -0.09 13.70 2.17
CA VAL A 21 -0.63 12.77 1.17
C VAL A 21 0.15 11.44 1.13
N PRO A 22 1.47 11.42 0.88
CA PRO A 22 2.23 10.17 0.85
C PRO A 22 2.29 9.48 2.21
N SER A 23 2.47 10.22 3.31
CA SER A 23 2.55 9.60 4.65
C SER A 23 1.22 8.98 5.10
N MET A 24 0.09 9.63 4.82
CA MET A 24 -1.23 9.07 5.12
C MET A 24 -1.52 7.83 4.29
N TRP A 25 -1.16 7.85 3.00
CA TRP A 25 -1.30 6.67 2.17
C TRP A 25 -0.43 5.50 2.68
N LEU A 26 0.82 5.76 3.06
CA LEU A 26 1.69 4.73 3.65
C LEU A 26 1.11 4.18 4.96
N SER A 27 0.67 5.05 5.87
CA SER A 27 0.00 4.65 7.12
C SER A 27 -1.21 3.75 6.84
N GLN A 28 -2.07 4.13 5.89
CA GLN A 28 -3.31 3.41 5.61
C GLN A 28 -3.15 2.15 4.77
N ARG A 29 -2.16 2.06 3.88
CA ARG A 29 -2.06 0.97 2.88
C ARG A 29 -0.88 0.02 3.13
N VAL A 30 0.16 0.49 3.82
CA VAL A 30 1.39 -0.28 4.07
C VAL A 30 1.57 -0.62 5.54
N VAL A 31 1.33 0.32 6.45
CA VAL A 31 1.50 0.13 7.91
C VAL A 31 0.27 -0.49 8.56
N SER A 32 -0.92 -0.17 8.05
CA SER A 32 -2.16 -0.78 8.51
C SER A 32 -2.28 -2.20 7.97
N SER A 33 -2.49 -3.16 8.88
CA SER A 33 -2.73 -4.56 8.54
C SER A 33 -3.94 -4.73 7.59
N ASP A 34 -5.06 -4.04 7.86
CA ASP A 34 -6.26 -4.10 7.02
C ASP A 34 -6.00 -3.51 5.61
N GLY A 35 -5.25 -2.41 5.56
CA GLY A 35 -4.85 -1.80 4.30
C GLY A 35 -3.92 -2.67 3.47
N PHE A 36 -2.94 -3.30 4.12
CA PHE A 36 -1.98 -4.19 3.49
C PHE A 36 -2.67 -5.44 2.95
N THR A 37 -3.51 -6.08 3.76
CA THR A 37 -4.27 -7.27 3.36
C THR A 37 -5.28 -6.99 2.26
N SER A 38 -5.95 -5.84 2.28
CA SER A 38 -6.80 -5.42 1.17
C SER A 38 -6.01 -5.18 -0.12
N SER A 39 -4.76 -4.71 -0.03
CA SER A 39 -3.87 -4.61 -1.21
C SER A 39 -3.47 -5.98 -1.74
N ALA A 40 -3.17 -6.91 -0.82
CA ALA A 40 -2.85 -8.28 -1.17
C ALA A 40 -4.03 -8.98 -1.86
N ALA A 41 -5.25 -8.79 -1.36
CA ALA A 41 -6.47 -9.29 -1.99
C ALA A 41 -6.64 -8.74 -3.42
N GLU A 42 -6.43 -7.43 -3.62
CA GLU A 42 -6.50 -6.79 -4.92
C GLU A 42 -5.46 -7.37 -5.89
N ALA A 43 -4.22 -7.58 -5.42
CA ALA A 43 -3.17 -8.22 -6.21
C ALA A 43 -3.51 -9.69 -6.53
N ALA A 44 -4.12 -10.44 -5.62
CA ALA A 44 -4.52 -11.84 -5.82
C ALA A 44 -5.59 -12.01 -6.91
N HIS A 45 -6.33 -10.96 -7.26
CA HIS A 45 -7.26 -10.98 -8.39
C HIS A 45 -6.61 -10.83 -9.77
N SER A 46 -5.32 -10.47 -9.85
CA SER A 46 -4.60 -10.40 -11.13
C SER A 46 -4.38 -11.79 -11.73
N SER A 47 -4.71 -11.93 -13.01
CA SER A 47 -4.45 -13.16 -13.78
C SER A 47 -2.98 -13.56 -13.78
N GLU A 48 -2.06 -12.61 -13.80
CA GLU A 48 -0.62 -12.81 -13.79
C GLU A 48 -0.14 -13.40 -12.46
N VAL A 49 -0.67 -12.89 -11.34
CA VAL A 49 -0.41 -13.45 -10.01
C VAL A 49 -0.96 -14.86 -9.92
N GLN A 50 -2.21 -15.07 -10.33
CA GLN A 50 -2.87 -16.37 -10.28
C GLN A 50 -2.16 -17.42 -11.15
N ASP A 51 -1.81 -17.07 -12.39
CA ASP A 51 -1.11 -17.97 -13.31
C ASP A 51 0.31 -18.26 -12.83
N TYR A 52 1.01 -17.31 -12.19
CA TYR A 52 2.32 -17.54 -11.59
C TYR A 52 2.27 -18.56 -10.45
N PHE A 53 1.36 -18.39 -9.49
CA PHE A 53 1.24 -19.33 -8.38
C PHE A 53 0.80 -20.72 -8.85
N ALA A 54 -0.12 -20.81 -9.82
CA ALA A 54 -0.50 -22.09 -10.41
C ALA A 54 0.70 -22.80 -11.08
N GLN A 55 1.56 -22.05 -11.78
CA GLN A 55 2.78 -22.59 -12.37
C GLN A 55 3.80 -23.03 -11.31
N LYS A 56 3.96 -22.28 -10.22
CA LYS A 56 4.85 -22.68 -9.12
C LYS A 56 4.39 -23.98 -8.44
N VAL A 57 3.08 -24.17 -8.26
CA VAL A 57 2.53 -25.44 -7.77
C VAL A 57 2.87 -26.58 -8.72
N ALA A 58 2.64 -26.40 -10.03
CA ALA A 58 2.95 -27.42 -11.02
C ALA A 58 4.46 -27.74 -11.10
N ALA A 59 5.32 -26.71 -11.04
CA ALA A 59 6.77 -26.89 -11.01
C ALA A 59 7.24 -27.64 -9.76
N SER A 60 6.65 -27.35 -8.59
CA SER A 60 6.96 -28.07 -7.35
C SER A 60 6.58 -29.55 -7.43
N VAL A 61 5.49 -29.90 -8.11
CA VAL A 61 5.14 -31.31 -8.38
C VAL A 61 6.17 -31.98 -9.27
N GLU A 62 6.63 -31.31 -10.33
CA GLU A 62 7.69 -31.84 -11.20
C GLU A 62 8.97 -32.10 -10.40
N GLU A 63 9.39 -31.16 -9.57
CA GLU A 63 10.60 -31.27 -8.75
C GLU A 63 10.52 -32.43 -7.75
N ASN A 64 9.38 -32.60 -7.08
CA ASN A 64 9.21 -33.64 -6.07
C ASN A 64 8.98 -35.05 -6.66
N THR A 65 8.41 -35.14 -7.87
CA THR A 65 8.06 -36.43 -8.49
C THR A 65 9.01 -36.84 -9.63
N GLY A 66 9.82 -35.91 -10.14
CA GLY A 66 10.62 -36.07 -11.35
C GLY A 66 9.79 -36.22 -12.62
N SER A 67 8.48 -35.93 -12.60
CA SER A 67 7.55 -36.20 -13.69
C SER A 67 6.85 -34.94 -14.20
N LYS A 68 7.23 -34.53 -15.41
CA LYS A 68 6.53 -33.45 -16.13
C LYS A 68 5.07 -33.80 -16.42
N VAL A 69 4.76 -35.07 -16.65
CA VAL A 69 3.37 -35.53 -16.87
C VAL A 69 2.51 -35.29 -15.63
N ALA A 70 3.05 -35.50 -14.43
CA ALA A 70 2.34 -35.21 -13.19
C ALA A 70 2.09 -33.70 -13.03
N SER A 71 3.09 -32.87 -13.37
CA SER A 71 2.98 -31.41 -13.39
C SER A 71 1.86 -30.93 -14.33
N ASP A 72 1.88 -31.39 -15.58
CA ASP A 72 0.88 -31.02 -16.60
C ASP A 72 -0.54 -31.44 -16.18
N LEU A 73 -0.68 -32.53 -15.41
CA LEU A 73 -1.96 -33.00 -14.90
C LEU A 73 -2.49 -32.15 -13.73
N VAL A 74 -1.60 -31.62 -12.88
CA VAL A 74 -1.98 -30.80 -11.71
C VAL A 74 -2.22 -29.34 -12.09
N LEU A 75 -1.56 -28.82 -13.13
CA LEU A 75 -1.63 -27.41 -13.53
C LEU A 75 -3.07 -26.89 -13.73
N PRO A 76 -4.02 -27.60 -14.39
CA PRO A 76 -5.40 -27.13 -14.51
C PRO A 76 -6.11 -26.98 -13.16
N ALA A 77 -5.89 -27.90 -12.22
CA ALA A 77 -6.46 -27.82 -10.88
C ALA A 77 -5.86 -26.66 -10.09
N ALA A 78 -4.55 -26.46 -10.19
CA ALA A 78 -3.86 -25.32 -9.58
C ALA A 78 -4.38 -23.98 -10.12
N LYS A 79 -4.64 -23.87 -11.43
CA LYS A 79 -5.25 -22.68 -12.04
C LYS A 79 -6.67 -22.43 -11.55
N ASN A 80 -7.48 -23.48 -11.42
CA ASN A 80 -8.84 -23.35 -10.91
C ASN A 80 -8.85 -22.87 -9.45
N TYR A 81 -7.96 -23.39 -8.62
CA TYR A 81 -7.81 -22.91 -7.24
C TYR A 81 -7.29 -21.46 -7.20
N ALA A 82 -6.26 -21.12 -7.96
CA ALA A 82 -5.71 -19.77 -8.00
C ALA A 82 -6.75 -18.71 -8.45
N ARG A 83 -7.74 -19.10 -9.25
CA ARG A 83 -8.85 -18.24 -9.70
C ARG A 83 -10.05 -18.21 -8.75
N SER A 84 -9.99 -18.94 -7.64
CA SER A 84 -11.08 -19.03 -6.67
C SER A 84 -10.98 -17.95 -5.59
N ASP A 85 -12.11 -17.64 -4.96
CA ASP A 85 -12.14 -16.75 -3.78
C ASP A 85 -11.33 -17.33 -2.62
N GLY A 86 -11.21 -18.66 -2.54
CA GLY A 86 -10.38 -19.32 -1.52
C GLY A 86 -8.90 -18.93 -1.63
N PHE A 87 -8.36 -18.85 -2.85
CA PHE A 87 -7.00 -18.38 -3.06
C PHE A 87 -6.82 -16.93 -2.61
N VAL A 88 -7.78 -16.05 -2.90
CA VAL A 88 -7.71 -14.64 -2.48
C VAL A 88 -7.70 -14.51 -0.96
N GLU A 89 -8.52 -15.31 -0.27
CA GLU A 89 -8.57 -15.32 1.19
C GLU A 89 -7.27 -15.87 1.80
N ASP A 90 -6.74 -16.96 1.26
CA ASP A 90 -5.50 -17.58 1.73
C ASP A 90 -4.27 -16.71 1.45
N PHE A 91 -4.23 -16.04 0.30
CA PHE A 91 -3.18 -15.08 -0.05
C PHE A 91 -3.21 -13.87 0.91
N SER A 92 -4.40 -13.37 1.22
CA SER A 92 -4.59 -12.24 2.15
C SER A 92 -4.23 -12.62 3.59
N GLU A 93 -4.52 -13.85 3.99
CA GLU A 93 -4.14 -14.43 5.29
C GLU A 93 -2.62 -14.49 5.44
N VAL A 94 -1.93 -15.07 4.46
CA VAL A 94 -0.46 -15.14 4.44
C VAL A 94 0.14 -13.74 4.48
N ALA A 95 -0.37 -12.81 3.67
CA ALA A 95 0.08 -11.42 3.67
C ALA A 95 -0.09 -10.76 5.05
N ARG A 96 -1.18 -11.05 5.78
CA ARG A 96 -1.40 -10.53 7.13
C ARG A 96 -0.37 -11.05 8.13
N GLN A 97 -0.06 -12.34 8.06
CA GLN A 97 0.92 -12.96 8.94
C GLN A 97 2.32 -12.38 8.68
N GLN A 98 2.70 -12.23 7.40
CA GLN A 98 3.93 -11.56 7.00
C GLN A 98 4.00 -10.12 7.51
N HIS A 99 2.90 -9.37 7.38
CA HIS A 99 2.80 -8.02 7.90
C HIS A 99 2.97 -7.99 9.43
N SER A 100 2.28 -8.87 10.15
CA SER A 100 2.42 -8.96 11.62
C SER A 100 3.85 -9.29 12.03
N TRP A 101 4.52 -10.20 11.33
CA TRP A 101 5.90 -10.56 11.60
C TRP A 101 6.85 -9.37 11.40
N LEU A 102 6.61 -8.49 10.42
CA LEU A 102 7.42 -7.30 10.17
C LEU A 102 7.14 -6.12 11.12
N PHE A 103 5.87 -5.90 11.47
CA PHE A 103 5.41 -4.69 12.17
C PHE A 103 5.08 -4.89 13.65
N THR A 104 5.28 -6.09 14.19
CA THR A 104 5.06 -6.38 15.62
C THR A 104 6.37 -6.85 16.25
N ALA A 105 6.67 -6.32 17.44
CA ALA A 105 7.80 -6.76 18.25
C ALA A 105 7.76 -8.29 18.39
N PRO A 106 8.85 -8.99 18.05
CA PRO A 106 8.93 -10.41 18.29
C PRO A 106 8.91 -10.70 19.80
N ALA A 107 8.48 -11.91 20.15
CA ALA A 107 8.64 -12.40 21.51
C ALA A 107 10.13 -12.46 21.90
N PRO A 108 10.50 -12.31 23.19
CA PRO A 108 11.91 -12.27 23.62
C PRO A 108 12.75 -13.48 23.21
N ASP A 109 12.12 -14.63 22.98
CA ASP A 109 12.70 -15.91 22.62
C ASP A 109 12.45 -16.32 21.15
N ALA A 110 11.78 -15.47 20.36
CA ALA A 110 11.51 -15.75 18.96
C ALA A 110 12.79 -15.65 18.12
N ASP A 111 12.91 -16.53 17.11
CA ASP A 111 13.95 -16.41 16.11
C ASP A 111 13.65 -15.23 15.19
N LEU A 112 14.57 -14.26 15.15
CA LEU A 112 14.39 -13.01 14.43
C LEU A 112 14.43 -13.19 12.90
N HIS A 113 15.04 -14.27 12.40
CA HIS A 113 15.20 -14.50 10.96
C HIS A 113 14.27 -15.58 10.42
N MET A 114 13.55 -16.30 11.30
CA MET A 114 12.59 -17.30 10.87
C MET A 114 11.18 -16.74 10.91
N MET A 115 10.55 -16.68 9.75
CA MET A 115 9.15 -16.32 9.63
C MET A 115 8.29 -17.57 9.66
N GLU A 116 7.45 -17.67 10.68
CA GLU A 116 6.51 -18.76 10.88
C GLU A 116 5.13 -18.37 10.36
N LEU A 117 4.63 -19.14 9.38
CA LEU A 117 3.32 -18.93 8.77
C LEU A 117 2.39 -20.11 9.12
N ASP A 118 1.28 -19.83 9.78
CA ASP A 118 0.22 -20.81 10.05
C ASP A 118 -0.67 -20.97 8.82
N ILE A 119 -0.58 -22.14 8.18
CA ILE A 119 -1.37 -22.52 7.01
C ILE A 119 -2.56 -23.41 7.37
N SER A 120 -2.82 -23.67 8.65
CA SER A 120 -4.01 -24.42 9.09
C SER A 120 -5.33 -23.86 8.55
N PRO A 121 -5.56 -22.52 8.51
CA PRO A 121 -6.78 -21.97 7.93
C PRO A 121 -6.99 -22.36 6.46
N MET A 122 -5.91 -22.31 5.67
CA MET A 122 -5.91 -22.70 4.26
C MET A 122 -6.24 -24.19 4.08
N ILE A 123 -5.62 -25.06 4.89
CA ILE A 123 -5.90 -26.49 4.85
C ILE A 123 -7.36 -26.78 5.22
N ASN A 124 -7.87 -26.15 6.28
CA ASN A 124 -9.25 -26.31 6.72
C ASN A 124 -10.25 -25.86 5.66
N ARG A 125 -9.94 -24.79 4.90
CA ARG A 125 -10.75 -24.33 3.78
C ARG A 125 -10.79 -25.35 2.64
N VAL A 126 -9.63 -25.90 2.27
CA VAL A 126 -9.55 -26.95 1.23
C VAL A 126 -10.37 -28.16 1.63
N ILE A 127 -10.25 -28.63 2.88
CA ILE A 127 -11.04 -29.75 3.40
C ILE A 127 -12.54 -29.45 3.35
N ALA A 128 -12.96 -28.25 3.76
CA ALA A 128 -14.36 -27.83 3.75
C ALA A 128 -14.95 -27.73 2.33
N SER A 129 -14.12 -27.44 1.33
CA SER A 129 -14.53 -27.39 -0.09
C SER A 129 -14.62 -28.75 -0.77
N ALA A 130 -14.02 -29.80 -0.18
CA ALA A 130 -14.02 -31.13 -0.74
C ALA A 130 -15.38 -31.84 -0.51
N PRO A 131 -15.88 -32.64 -1.47
CA PRO A 131 -17.14 -33.37 -1.34
C PRO A 131 -16.99 -34.59 -0.42
N ILE A 132 -16.67 -34.36 0.85
CA ILE A 132 -16.44 -35.39 1.85
C ILE A 132 -17.71 -35.52 2.72
N PRO A 133 -18.24 -36.74 2.95
CA PRO A 133 -19.48 -36.93 3.72
C PRO A 133 -19.40 -36.55 5.21
N VAL A 134 -18.19 -36.36 5.74
CA VAL A 134 -17.93 -36.10 7.15
C VAL A 134 -17.16 -34.78 7.26
N PRO A 135 -17.60 -33.83 8.10
CA PRO A 135 -16.84 -32.62 8.36
C PRO A 135 -15.55 -32.99 9.10
N VAL A 136 -14.40 -32.71 8.47
CA VAL A 136 -13.06 -32.90 9.04
C VAL A 136 -12.40 -31.52 9.14
N SER A 137 -11.69 -31.26 10.24
CA SER A 137 -10.88 -30.04 10.42
C SER A 137 -9.65 -30.34 11.25
N ILE A 138 -8.54 -29.67 10.97
CA ILE A 138 -7.32 -29.71 11.76
C ILE A 138 -7.46 -28.74 12.93
N GLY A 139 -7.39 -29.27 14.15
CA GLY A 139 -7.54 -28.51 15.40
C GLY A 139 -6.23 -27.96 15.98
N HIS A 140 -5.08 -28.21 15.33
CA HIS A 140 -3.78 -27.69 15.73
C HIS A 140 -3.18 -26.80 14.61
N PRO A 141 -2.31 -25.84 14.95
CA PRO A 141 -1.58 -25.06 13.96
C PRO A 141 -0.70 -25.96 13.06
N VAL A 142 -0.53 -25.55 11.81
CA VAL A 142 0.39 -26.19 10.85
C VAL A 142 1.28 -25.07 10.35
N ILE A 143 2.51 -25.04 10.86
CA ILE A 143 3.44 -23.94 10.65
C ILE A 143 4.41 -24.26 9.52
N VAL A 144 4.55 -23.33 8.59
CA VAL A 144 5.62 -23.30 7.60
C VAL A 144 6.64 -22.25 8.01
N THR A 145 7.87 -22.67 8.21
CA THR A 145 8.98 -21.77 8.56
C THR A 145 9.74 -21.36 7.30
N ILE A 146 9.97 -20.06 7.14
CA ILE A 146 10.69 -19.47 6.01
C ILE A 146 11.87 -18.66 6.56
N ASP A 147 13.09 -18.98 6.09
CA ASP A 147 14.29 -18.22 6.40
C ASP A 147 14.27 -16.85 5.70
N GLN A 148 14.44 -15.79 6.48
CA GLN A 148 14.50 -14.39 6.08
C GLN A 148 15.84 -13.76 6.44
N SER A 149 16.95 -14.32 5.96
CA SER A 149 18.31 -13.82 6.22
C SER A 149 18.58 -12.32 6.00
N GLN A 150 17.75 -11.59 5.24
CA GLN A 150 17.94 -10.16 4.92
C GLN A 150 17.09 -9.20 5.77
N ILE A 151 16.10 -9.71 6.52
CA ILE A 151 15.15 -8.90 7.29
C ILE A 151 14.89 -9.58 8.65
N THR A 152 14.50 -8.81 9.66
CA THR A 152 14.20 -9.36 10.99
C THR A 152 12.76 -9.11 11.41
N ALA A 153 12.24 -10.01 12.24
CA ALA A 153 10.97 -9.84 12.92
C ALA A 153 10.92 -8.48 13.65
N GLY A 154 9.81 -7.77 13.51
CA GLY A 154 9.58 -6.44 14.11
C GLY A 154 10.43 -5.31 13.54
N SER A 155 11.26 -5.54 12.51
CA SER A 155 12.17 -4.52 11.96
C SER A 155 11.47 -3.26 11.46
N LEU A 156 10.18 -3.33 11.11
CA LEU A 156 9.39 -2.21 10.62
C LEU A 156 8.45 -1.61 11.67
N GLU A 157 8.37 -2.15 12.89
CA GLU A 157 7.46 -1.66 13.93
C GLU A 157 7.67 -0.16 14.22
N ASP A 158 8.91 0.24 14.51
CA ASP A 158 9.23 1.62 14.84
C ASP A 158 9.01 2.56 13.65
N SER A 159 9.39 2.11 12.45
CA SER A 159 9.15 2.85 11.21
C SER A 159 7.66 3.04 10.96
N GLY A 160 6.86 1.99 11.20
CA GLY A 160 5.40 2.03 11.10
C GLY A 160 4.78 3.03 12.07
N LYS A 161 5.17 3.00 13.35
CA LYS A 161 4.72 3.97 14.37
C LYS A 161 5.07 5.40 13.98
N ILE A 162 6.28 5.64 13.50
CA ILE A 162 6.72 6.97 13.05
C ILE A 162 5.87 7.45 11.88
N ILE A 163 5.64 6.60 10.87
CA ILE A 163 4.82 6.94 9.70
C ILE A 163 3.39 7.28 10.13
N ASP A 164 2.81 6.50 11.04
CA ASP A 164 1.45 6.72 11.54
C ASP A 164 1.32 8.03 12.34
N VAL A 165 2.31 8.37 13.17
CA VAL A 165 2.32 9.67 13.86
C VAL A 165 2.53 10.82 12.88
N VAL A 166 3.47 10.70 11.94
CA VAL A 166 3.78 11.73 10.95
C VAL A 166 2.57 12.01 10.07
N SER A 167 1.81 10.99 9.66
CA SER A 167 0.62 11.16 8.83
C SER A 167 -0.41 12.05 9.53
N TRP A 168 -0.77 11.75 10.78
CA TRP A 168 -1.72 12.55 11.54
C TRP A 168 -1.21 13.95 11.88
N VAL A 169 0.05 14.07 12.30
CA VAL A 169 0.65 15.37 12.65
C VAL A 169 0.67 16.29 11.43
N THR A 170 1.01 15.77 10.25
CA THR A 170 1.06 16.58 9.02
C THR A 170 -0.33 16.93 8.50
N VAL A 171 -1.31 16.03 8.58
CA VAL A 171 -2.71 16.34 8.26
C VAL A 171 -3.27 17.43 9.18
N ILE A 172 -3.14 17.26 10.49
CA ILE A 172 -3.64 18.23 11.49
C ILE A 172 -2.89 19.56 11.34
N GLY A 173 -1.57 19.51 11.17
CA GLY A 173 -0.73 20.68 10.95
C GLY A 173 -1.13 21.46 9.71
N ALA A 174 -1.41 20.78 8.59
CA ALA A 174 -1.90 21.42 7.36
C ALA A 174 -3.21 22.17 7.59
N VAL A 175 -4.18 21.54 8.25
CA VAL A 175 -5.50 22.13 8.52
C VAL A 175 -5.38 23.35 9.44
N ILE A 176 -4.69 23.22 10.57
CA ILE A 176 -4.52 24.31 11.54
C ILE A 176 -3.78 25.48 10.90
N ALA A 177 -2.66 25.21 10.20
CA ALA A 177 -1.88 26.24 9.53
C ALA A 177 -2.69 26.96 8.44
N ALA A 178 -3.47 26.21 7.64
CA ALA A 178 -4.34 26.80 6.62
C ALA A 178 -5.42 27.71 7.24
N VAL A 179 -6.05 27.29 8.34
CA VAL A 179 -7.05 28.09 9.06
C VAL A 179 -6.43 29.37 9.60
N ILE A 180 -5.28 29.29 10.29
CA ILE A 180 -4.59 30.47 10.81
C ILE A 180 -4.18 31.41 9.67
N ALA A 181 -3.65 30.87 8.58
CA ALA A 181 -3.27 31.65 7.41
C ALA A 181 -4.46 32.46 6.86
N LEU A 182 -5.64 31.85 6.77
CA LEU A 182 -6.88 32.49 6.29
C LEU A 182 -7.45 33.51 7.28
N LEU A 183 -7.39 33.25 8.58
CA LEU A 183 -7.89 34.17 9.61
C LEU A 183 -7.05 35.45 9.71
N VAL A 184 -5.72 35.32 9.58
CA VAL A 184 -4.78 36.45 9.68
C VAL A 184 -4.64 37.22 8.36
N ALA A 185 -4.95 36.59 7.23
CA ALA A 185 -4.77 37.16 5.90
C ALA A 185 -5.58 38.45 5.66
N ASN A 186 -4.89 39.50 5.21
CA ASN A 186 -5.54 40.67 4.63
C ASN A 186 -6.16 40.37 3.25
N ARG A 187 -5.67 39.35 2.52
CA ARG A 187 -6.16 38.93 1.19
C ARG A 187 -6.42 37.43 1.15
N ARG A 188 -7.54 37.00 1.75
CA ARG A 188 -7.94 35.57 1.89
C ARG A 188 -7.93 34.80 0.56
N SER A 189 -8.36 35.44 -0.53
CA SER A 189 -8.35 34.85 -1.87
C SER A 189 -6.95 34.48 -2.37
N THR A 190 -5.92 35.24 -1.99
CA THR A 190 -4.53 34.92 -2.35
C THR A 190 -4.00 33.73 -1.57
N VAL A 191 -4.35 33.62 -0.28
CA VAL A 191 -3.99 32.46 0.53
C VAL A 191 -4.68 31.20 0.00
N LEU A 192 -5.97 31.27 -0.33
CA LEU A 192 -6.69 30.16 -0.96
C LEU A 192 -6.02 29.70 -2.26
N ALA A 193 -5.60 30.64 -3.11
CA ALA A 193 -4.89 30.30 -4.35
C ALA A 193 -3.58 29.53 -4.07
N TRP A 194 -2.78 29.98 -3.11
CA TRP A 194 -1.53 29.32 -2.72
C TRP A 194 -1.73 27.97 -2.04
N LEU A 195 -2.75 27.82 -1.19
CA LEU A 195 -3.12 26.53 -0.61
C LEU A 195 -3.53 25.52 -1.69
N GLY A 196 -4.28 25.97 -2.71
CA GLY A 196 -4.59 25.15 -3.88
C GLY A 196 -3.34 24.69 -4.63
N VAL A 197 -2.35 25.58 -4.84
CA VAL A 197 -1.05 25.21 -5.39
C VAL A 197 -0.32 24.19 -4.51
N GLY A 198 -0.37 24.34 -3.18
CA GLY A 198 0.19 23.35 -2.24
C GLY A 198 -0.44 21.97 -2.38
N ALA A 199 -1.75 21.89 -2.54
CA ALA A 199 -2.45 20.64 -2.78
C ALA A 199 -2.07 20.01 -4.15
N VAL A 200 -1.88 20.83 -5.20
CA VAL A 200 -1.33 20.34 -6.48
C VAL A 200 0.06 19.74 -6.29
N LEU A 201 0.95 20.43 -5.56
CA LEU A 201 2.29 19.92 -5.27
C LEU A 201 2.25 18.63 -4.44
N ALA A 202 1.30 18.50 -3.51
CA ALA A 202 1.10 17.27 -2.75
C ALA A 202 0.68 16.09 -3.65
N GLY A 203 -0.21 16.33 -4.62
CA GLY A 203 -0.54 15.35 -5.66
C GLY A 203 0.69 14.98 -6.50
N VAL A 204 1.51 15.95 -6.91
CA VAL A 204 2.75 15.67 -7.65
C VAL A 204 3.73 14.84 -6.81
N ALA A 205 3.87 15.15 -5.52
CA ALA A 205 4.75 14.40 -4.61
C ALA A 205 4.29 12.95 -4.44
N GLY A 206 2.99 12.70 -4.26
CA GLY A 206 2.45 11.35 -4.16
C GLY A 206 2.60 10.56 -5.47
N TRP A 207 2.36 11.19 -6.62
CA TRP A 207 2.61 10.57 -7.93
C TRP A 207 4.10 10.24 -8.13
N GLY A 208 5.00 11.16 -7.75
CA GLY A 208 6.44 10.97 -7.81
C GLY A 208 6.91 9.81 -6.94
N LEU A 209 6.36 9.66 -5.73
CA LEU A 209 6.64 8.52 -4.85
C LEU A 209 6.22 7.20 -5.52
N ALA A 210 5.03 7.12 -6.10
CA ALA A 210 4.56 5.93 -6.80
C ALA A 210 5.46 5.57 -7.99
N ALA A 211 5.84 6.55 -8.81
CA ALA A 211 6.73 6.34 -9.96
C ALA A 211 8.12 5.87 -9.52
N PHE A 212 8.66 6.47 -8.46
CA PHE A 212 9.95 6.11 -7.88
C PHE A 212 9.95 4.68 -7.33
N THR A 213 8.90 4.27 -6.62
CA THR A 213 8.76 2.89 -6.13
C THR A 213 8.76 1.87 -7.27
N LYS A 214 7.98 2.12 -8.33
CA LYS A 214 7.95 1.24 -9.52
C LYS A 214 9.33 1.14 -10.17
N HIS A 215 10.04 2.26 -10.28
CA HIS A 215 11.36 2.29 -10.91
C HIS A 215 12.40 1.50 -10.10
N ILE A 216 12.48 1.73 -8.78
CA ILE A 216 13.39 0.97 -7.89
C ILE A 216 13.14 -0.53 -8.01
N VAL A 217 11.87 -0.95 -7.93
CA VAL A 217 11.54 -2.38 -8.00
C VAL A 217 11.98 -2.97 -9.35
N SER A 218 11.73 -2.27 -10.45
CA SER A 218 12.17 -2.73 -11.77
C SER A 218 13.70 -2.86 -11.90
N GLU A 219 14.48 -1.98 -11.26
CA GLU A 219 15.94 -2.03 -11.25
C GLU A 219 16.46 -3.17 -10.37
N ARG A 220 15.88 -3.36 -9.18
CA ARG A 220 16.29 -4.42 -8.24
C ARG A 220 16.00 -5.82 -8.77
N LEU A 221 14.96 -5.96 -9.60
CA LEU A 221 14.56 -7.23 -10.20
C LEU A 221 15.18 -7.48 -11.58
N ALA A 222 16.03 -6.58 -12.07
CA ALA A 222 16.60 -6.69 -13.42
C ALA A 222 17.32 -8.04 -13.65
N ASP A 223 17.94 -8.58 -12.61
CA ASP A 223 18.68 -9.86 -12.64
C ASP A 223 17.86 -11.07 -12.17
N THR A 224 16.56 -10.90 -11.87
CA THR A 224 15.67 -11.97 -11.41
C THR A 224 15.00 -12.70 -12.57
N GLU A 225 14.62 -13.97 -12.37
CA GLU A 225 13.81 -14.75 -13.30
C GLU A 225 12.56 -13.95 -13.75
N GLN A 226 12.29 -13.93 -15.06
CA GLN A 226 11.26 -13.09 -15.68
C GLN A 226 9.86 -13.31 -15.10
N ALA A 227 9.50 -14.57 -14.79
CA ALA A 227 8.18 -14.90 -14.25
C ALA A 227 7.98 -14.30 -12.84
N ALA A 228 8.97 -14.49 -11.95
CA ALA A 228 8.93 -13.92 -10.61
C ALA A 228 8.96 -12.39 -10.64
N ARG A 229 9.80 -11.82 -11.51
CA ARG A 229 9.86 -10.38 -11.74
C ARG A 229 8.50 -9.81 -12.15
N SER A 230 7.86 -10.40 -13.16
CA SER A 230 6.57 -9.93 -13.68
C SER A 230 5.49 -9.94 -12.59
N THR A 231 5.43 -10.97 -11.76
CA THR A 231 4.47 -11.06 -10.66
C THR A 231 4.71 -9.97 -9.61
N ILE A 232 5.97 -9.74 -9.21
CA ILE A 232 6.30 -8.70 -8.23
C ILE A 232 5.98 -7.31 -8.81
N GLU A 233 6.32 -7.06 -10.08
CA GLU A 233 6.01 -5.80 -10.75
C GLU A 233 4.50 -5.55 -10.85
N VAL A 234 3.68 -6.59 -11.05
CA VAL A 234 2.22 -6.47 -11.06
C VAL A 234 1.68 -6.15 -9.66
N VAL A 235 2.13 -6.86 -8.62
CA VAL A 235 1.70 -6.58 -7.23
C VAL A 235 2.08 -5.15 -6.82
N VAL A 236 3.32 -4.74 -7.08
CA VAL A 236 3.78 -3.37 -6.82
C VAL A 236 3.03 -2.37 -7.69
N GLY A 237 2.72 -2.74 -8.93
CA GLY A 237 1.93 -1.95 -9.87
C GLY A 237 0.56 -1.60 -9.29
N VAL A 238 -0.20 -2.61 -8.84
CA VAL A 238 -1.52 -2.46 -8.21
C VAL A 238 -1.45 -1.52 -7.01
N ILE A 239 -0.48 -1.76 -6.12
CA ILE A 239 -0.30 -0.94 -4.91
C ILE A 239 0.04 0.52 -5.27
N ALA A 240 1.01 0.72 -6.15
CA ALA A 240 1.47 2.05 -6.53
C ALA A 240 0.45 2.82 -7.38
N ASP A 241 -0.36 2.14 -8.21
CA ASP A 241 -1.42 2.76 -9.00
C ASP A 241 -2.50 3.38 -8.13
N HIS A 242 -2.82 2.75 -6.99
CA HIS A 242 -3.72 3.35 -6.01
C HIS A 242 -3.18 4.70 -5.50
N LEU A 243 -1.88 4.78 -5.18
CA LEU A 243 -1.26 6.05 -4.77
C LEU A 243 -1.32 7.08 -5.91
N THR A 244 -1.08 6.70 -7.17
CA THR A 244 -1.20 7.63 -8.30
C THR A 244 -2.62 8.18 -8.44
N THR A 245 -3.63 7.33 -8.23
CA THR A 245 -5.05 7.70 -8.34
C THR A 245 -5.45 8.69 -7.24
N VAL A 246 -5.11 8.41 -5.99
CA VAL A 246 -5.34 9.32 -4.86
C VAL A 246 -4.61 10.65 -5.09
N SER A 247 -3.35 10.58 -5.55
CA SER A 247 -2.53 11.74 -5.84
C SER A 247 -3.14 12.62 -6.94
N LEU A 248 -3.72 12.00 -7.97
CA LEU A 248 -4.44 12.71 -9.03
C LEU A 248 -5.69 13.41 -8.50
N PHE A 249 -6.50 12.74 -7.67
CA PHE A 249 -7.68 13.36 -7.06
C PHE A 249 -7.31 14.57 -6.20
N VAL A 250 -6.28 14.45 -5.35
CA VAL A 250 -5.79 15.56 -4.53
C VAL A 250 -5.26 16.69 -5.40
N GLY A 251 -4.50 16.37 -6.45
CA GLY A 251 -3.99 17.36 -7.39
C GLY A 251 -5.10 18.13 -8.12
N VAL A 252 -6.11 17.43 -8.63
CA VAL A 252 -7.27 18.04 -9.30
C VAL A 252 -8.07 18.91 -8.33
N ALA A 253 -8.36 18.42 -7.13
CA ALA A 253 -9.04 19.20 -6.09
C ALA A 253 -8.25 20.47 -5.75
N GLY A 254 -6.93 20.36 -5.60
CA GLY A 254 -6.02 21.48 -5.39
C GLY A 254 -6.07 22.51 -6.52
N ALA A 255 -6.08 22.06 -7.78
CA ALA A 255 -6.18 22.92 -8.94
C ALA A 255 -7.51 23.70 -8.96
N VAL A 256 -8.63 23.05 -8.64
CA VAL A 256 -9.94 23.71 -8.52
C VAL A 256 -9.91 24.79 -7.44
N VAL A 257 -9.37 24.48 -6.25
CA VAL A 257 -9.23 25.46 -5.16
C VAL A 257 -8.34 26.63 -5.57
N ALA A 258 -7.25 26.37 -6.29
CA ALA A 258 -6.36 27.40 -6.78
C ALA A 258 -7.09 28.36 -7.73
N VAL A 259 -7.83 27.82 -8.71
CA VAL A 259 -8.61 28.59 -9.68
C VAL A 259 -9.68 29.43 -8.99
N VAL A 260 -10.43 28.85 -8.04
CA VAL A 260 -11.43 29.59 -7.25
C VAL A 260 -10.79 30.74 -6.47
N GLY A 261 -9.64 30.50 -5.84
CA GLY A 261 -8.88 31.55 -5.15
C GLY A 261 -8.46 32.69 -6.07
N VAL A 262 -7.99 32.37 -7.28
CA VAL A 262 -7.62 33.37 -8.30
C VAL A 262 -8.84 34.16 -8.78
N ILE A 263 -9.96 33.50 -9.11
CA ILE A 263 -11.19 34.17 -9.55
C ILE A 263 -11.71 35.11 -8.45
N ALA A 264 -11.76 34.65 -7.20
CA ALA A 264 -12.17 35.47 -6.07
C ALA A 264 -11.25 36.69 -5.87
N ARG A 265 -9.94 36.55 -6.12
CA ARG A 265 -8.97 37.66 -6.08
C ARG A 265 -9.25 38.69 -7.17
N VAL A 266 -9.48 38.25 -8.40
CA VAL A 266 -9.78 39.15 -9.54
C VAL A 266 -11.10 39.88 -9.30
N ALA A 267 -12.14 39.17 -8.84
CA ALA A 267 -13.44 39.76 -8.55
C ALA A 267 -13.38 40.79 -7.40
N ALA A 268 -12.61 40.51 -6.34
CA ALA A 268 -12.42 41.46 -5.24
C ALA A 268 -11.62 42.71 -5.67
N GLY A 269 -10.60 42.55 -6.52
CA GLY A 269 -9.81 43.68 -7.04
C GLY A 269 -10.62 44.64 -7.91
N ARG A 270 -11.61 44.15 -8.66
CA ARG A 270 -12.50 44.97 -9.50
C ARG A 270 -13.57 45.74 -8.71
N ARG A 271 -13.79 45.43 -7.43
CA ARG A 271 -14.75 46.15 -6.57
C ARG A 271 -14.14 47.38 -5.87
N TYR A 272 -12.82 47.57 -5.95
CA TYR A 272 -12.09 48.69 -5.34
C TYR A 272 -11.40 49.59 -6.38
N ALA A 273 -11.64 49.36 -7.67
CA ALA A 273 -11.19 50.19 -8.79
C ALA A 273 -12.42 50.86 -9.42
#